data_AF-A0A4D6MAA0-F1
#
_entry.id   AF-A0A4D6MAA0-F1
#
_cell.length_a   1.000
_cell.length_b   1.000
_cell.length_c   1.000
_cell.angle_alpha   90.00
_cell.angle_beta   90.00
_cell.angle_gamma   90.00
#
_symmetry.space_group_name_H-M   'P 1'
#
loop_
_entity.id
_entity.type
_entity.pdbx_description
1 polymer ?
#
loop_
_entity_poly.entity_id
_entity_poly.type
_entity_poly.pdbx_seq_one_letter_code
_entity_poly.pdbx_strand_id
1 'polypeptide(L)'
;MLSSAISLKPFLQSLVIDRYAQSSTAATRWECLGFNKSENFSTKRVLSTEGFKLSCLVDNREMEVESSSSSFVDDAVVSLSEEDLGEPSISTIVMNFENKFDPFGAISTPLYQTATFKQPFLQSLVIDRYAQSSTAATRWECLGFNKSENFSTKRVLSTEGFKLSCLVDNREMEVESSSSSFVDDAVVSLSEEDLGEPSISTIVMNFENKFDPFGAISTPLYQTATFKQPSAIENGPYDYTRSGNPTRDALESLLAKLDKADRALCFTSGMAALTAVVHLVGTGEEIVAGDDVYGGSDRLLSQVVPRTGIVVKRVNTSDLNEVASAIGPRTKLVWLESPTNPRLQISDIRKIAEMAHSHGALVLVDNSIMSPVLSWPLELGADIVMHSATKFIGGHSDIMAGVLAVKGEKLGKELYFLQNAEGSGLAPFDCWLCMRGIKTMALRVEKQQDNAQKIAEFLASHPRVKKVNYAGLPGHPGRDLHYSQAKGAGSVLSFLTGSLPLSRHIVETTKYFSITVSFGSVKSLISMPCFMSHASIPSAVREARGLTEDLIRISVGIEDVNDLISDLDNALRTGPL
;
A
#
# COMPACT_ATOMS: atom_id res chain seq x y z
N MET A 1 -51.89 12.15 49.54
CA MET A 1 -51.98 13.62 49.55
C MET A 1 -50.58 14.16 49.33
N LEU A 2 -50.25 14.46 48.06
CA LEU A 2 -50.15 15.82 47.47
C LEU A 2 -48.81 16.48 47.85
N SER A 3 -47.83 16.48 46.95
CA SER A 3 -47.68 17.41 45.80
C SER A 3 -47.23 18.80 46.23
N SER A 4 -46.05 19.23 45.78
CA SER A 4 -45.91 20.49 45.05
C SER A 4 -44.50 20.64 44.44
N ALA A 5 -44.51 21.05 43.18
CA ALA A 5 -43.38 21.32 42.31
C ALA A 5 -43.03 22.83 42.30
N ILE A 6 -42.20 23.22 41.32
CA ILE A 6 -41.89 24.59 40.80
C ILE A 6 -40.58 25.15 41.39
N SER A 7 -39.56 25.62 40.65
CA SER A 7 -39.51 26.23 39.32
C SER A 7 -38.13 26.05 38.66
N LEU A 8 -38.10 25.68 37.38
CA LEU A 8 -36.97 25.89 36.46
C LEU A 8 -37.55 26.50 35.19
N LYS A 9 -37.18 27.75 34.89
CA LYS A 9 -37.45 28.46 33.62
C LYS A 9 -36.54 29.70 33.50
N PRO A 10 -36.36 30.28 32.29
CA PRO A 10 -35.10 30.20 31.56
C PRO A 10 -34.49 31.58 31.23
N PHE A 11 -33.22 31.60 30.81
CA PHE A 11 -32.64 32.74 30.09
C PHE A 11 -32.22 32.33 28.68
N LEU A 12 -32.90 32.93 27.71
CA LEU A 12 -32.56 32.99 26.29
C LEU A 12 -31.62 34.19 26.07
N GLN A 13 -30.49 34.01 25.37
CA GLN A 13 -30.18 34.64 24.07
C GLN A 13 -28.70 34.50 23.68
N SER A 14 -28.49 34.45 22.36
CA SER A 14 -27.25 34.49 21.56
C SER A 14 -26.50 33.17 21.32
N LEU A 15 -26.85 32.50 20.22
CA LEU A 15 -25.94 31.63 19.48
C LEU A 15 -25.49 32.41 18.24
N VAL A 16 -24.24 32.88 18.25
CA VAL A 16 -23.55 33.42 17.08
C VAL A 16 -22.99 32.23 16.31
N ILE A 17 -23.52 32.00 15.12
CA ILE A 17 -22.97 31.05 14.14
C ILE A 17 -21.90 31.80 13.35
N ASP A 18 -20.63 31.52 13.64
CA ASP A 18 -19.53 32.08 12.88
C ASP A 18 -19.23 31.20 11.66
N ARG A 19 -19.27 31.84 10.49
CA ARG A 19 -19.13 31.21 9.18
C ARG A 19 -17.64 30.99 8.86
N TYR A 20 -17.23 29.75 8.64
CA TYR A 20 -16.01 29.47 7.91
C TYR A 20 -16.30 29.45 6.41
N ALA A 21 -15.86 30.51 5.73
CA ALA A 21 -15.82 30.60 4.28
C ALA A 21 -14.65 29.77 3.75
N GLN A 22 -14.97 28.81 2.87
CA GLN A 22 -14.02 28.23 1.93
C GLN A 22 -13.74 29.26 0.83
N SER A 23 -12.50 29.75 0.75
CA SER A 23 -12.01 30.45 -0.43
C SER A 23 -10.81 29.70 -1.01
N SER A 24 -11.06 29.09 -2.17
CA SER A 24 -10.05 28.68 -3.13
C SER A 24 -9.38 29.93 -3.72
N THR A 25 -8.09 30.12 -3.50
CA THR A 25 -7.27 31.06 -4.28
C THR A 25 -6.13 30.30 -4.94
N ALA A 26 -6.33 30.04 -6.23
CA ALA A 26 -5.25 29.83 -7.18
C ALA A 26 -4.44 31.12 -7.25
N ALA A 27 -3.14 31.02 -6.98
CA ALA A 27 -2.19 32.10 -7.19
C ALA A 27 -1.82 32.15 -8.68
N THR A 28 -2.49 33.02 -9.43
CA THR A 28 -2.02 33.47 -10.75
C THR A 28 -1.74 34.96 -10.66
N ARG A 29 -0.46 35.30 -10.82
CA ARG A 29 0.11 36.65 -10.93
C ARG A 29 -0.70 37.51 -11.92
N TRP A 30 -1.11 38.71 -11.50
CA TRP A 30 -1.53 39.79 -12.38
C TRP A 30 -0.52 40.95 -12.24
N GLU A 31 0.13 41.28 -13.35
CA GLU A 31 0.84 42.54 -13.55
C GLU A 31 -0.20 43.62 -13.89
N CYS A 32 -0.07 44.78 -13.24
CA CYS A 32 -0.89 45.97 -13.48
C CYS A 32 -0.39 46.71 -14.72
N LEU A 33 -1.21 46.77 -15.78
CA LEU A 33 -1.17 47.85 -16.78
C LEU A 33 -2.62 48.23 -17.12
N GLY A 34 -2.98 49.46 -16.80
CA GLY A 34 -4.32 50.01 -17.00
C GLY A 34 -4.61 50.47 -18.43
N PHE A 35 -5.88 50.69 -18.75
CA PHE A 35 -6.33 51.65 -19.76
C PHE A 35 -7.80 52.05 -19.52
N ASN A 36 -8.14 53.20 -20.09
CA ASN A 36 -9.28 54.08 -19.85
C ASN A 36 -10.60 53.69 -20.56
N LYS A 37 -11.71 54.19 -19.97
CA LYS A 37 -12.95 54.79 -20.51
C LYS A 37 -13.85 54.06 -21.55
N SER A 38 -15.15 54.20 -21.22
CA SER A 38 -16.37 54.40 -22.03
C SER A 38 -16.90 53.26 -22.91
N GLU A 39 -18.13 52.78 -22.63
CA GLU A 39 -19.39 53.28 -23.20
C GLU A 39 -20.62 52.54 -22.62
N ASN A 40 -21.73 53.26 -22.52
CA ASN A 40 -23.05 52.78 -22.08
C ASN A 40 -23.81 52.17 -23.26
N PHE A 41 -24.39 50.97 -23.10
CA PHE A 41 -25.61 50.56 -23.81
C PHE A 41 -26.49 49.70 -22.90
N SER A 42 -27.78 50.02 -22.88
CA SER A 42 -28.83 49.32 -22.14
C SER A 42 -29.39 48.17 -22.98
N THR A 43 -29.68 47.02 -22.35
CA THR A 43 -30.76 46.10 -22.78
C THR A 43 -31.04 45.04 -21.70
N LYS A 44 -32.34 44.79 -21.48
CA LYS A 44 -32.93 43.82 -20.55
C LYS A 44 -32.64 42.36 -20.93
N ARG A 45 -32.44 41.48 -19.94
CA ARG A 45 -32.86 40.05 -19.84
C ARG A 45 -32.37 39.52 -18.47
N VAL A 46 -33.22 39.37 -17.45
CA VAL A 46 -34.07 38.19 -17.14
C VAL A 46 -33.29 36.87 -17.28
N LEU A 47 -32.76 36.38 -16.16
CA LEU A 47 -32.37 34.98 -15.95
C LEU A 47 -33.59 34.26 -15.37
N SER A 48 -34.18 33.36 -16.15
CA SER A 48 -35.21 32.42 -15.69
C SER A 48 -34.56 31.25 -14.97
N THR A 49 -35.06 30.94 -13.78
CA THR A 49 -34.85 29.70 -13.05
C THR A 49 -35.74 28.61 -13.64
N GLU A 50 -35.17 27.59 -14.28
CA GLU A 50 -35.94 26.38 -14.65
C GLU A 50 -35.92 25.39 -13.48
N GLY A 51 -37.12 25.06 -12.98
CA GLY A 51 -37.37 24.03 -11.99
C GLY A 51 -37.53 22.65 -12.62
N PHE A 52 -37.25 21.60 -11.85
CA PHE A 52 -37.41 20.21 -12.27
C PHE A 52 -38.87 19.75 -12.12
N LYS A 53 -39.40 19.01 -13.11
CA LYS A 53 -40.70 18.31 -13.06
C LYS A 53 -40.48 16.84 -12.68
N LEU A 54 -41.28 16.33 -11.74
CA LEU A 54 -41.35 14.92 -11.37
C LEU A 54 -42.73 14.39 -11.78
N SER A 55 -42.77 13.33 -12.58
CA SER A 55 -44.01 12.63 -12.95
C SER A 55 -43.95 11.20 -12.42
N CYS A 56 -45.00 10.77 -11.74
CA CYS A 56 -45.16 9.41 -11.21
C CYS A 56 -46.42 8.80 -11.86
N LEU A 57 -46.31 7.56 -12.34
CA LEU A 57 -47.42 6.81 -12.92
C LEU A 57 -47.99 5.86 -11.87
N VAL A 58 -49.26 6.05 -11.53
CA VAL A 58 -50.06 5.10 -10.75
C VAL A 58 -51.30 4.77 -11.59
N ASP A 59 -51.53 3.49 -11.87
CA ASP A 59 -52.69 2.96 -12.62
C ASP A 59 -53.03 3.67 -13.94
N ASN A 60 -52.00 3.94 -14.77
CA ASN A 60 -52.14 4.47 -16.13
C ASN A 60 -52.98 5.75 -16.25
N ARG A 61 -53.00 6.61 -15.23
CA ARG A 61 -53.49 7.99 -15.33
C ARG A 61 -52.42 8.97 -14.86
N GLU A 62 -52.10 9.95 -15.70
CA GLU A 62 -51.25 11.08 -15.34
C GLU A 62 -52.00 12.00 -14.37
N MET A 63 -51.42 12.27 -13.20
CA MET A 63 -51.82 13.40 -12.35
C MET A 63 -50.68 14.41 -12.31
N GLU A 64 -50.96 15.66 -12.69
CA GLU A 64 -50.07 16.79 -12.52
C GLU A 64 -50.24 17.39 -11.11
N VAL A 65 -49.15 17.54 -10.37
CA VAL A 65 -49.14 18.31 -9.11
C VAL A 65 -48.14 19.46 -9.28
N GLU A 66 -48.65 20.68 -9.39
CA GLU A 66 -47.85 21.91 -9.32
C GLU A 66 -47.68 22.31 -7.85
N SER A 67 -46.45 22.30 -7.33
CA SER A 67 -46.16 22.91 -6.03
C SER A 67 -45.76 24.37 -6.21
N SER A 68 -46.70 25.29 -5.93
CA SER A 68 -46.38 26.68 -5.62
C SER A 68 -46.25 26.85 -4.10
N SER A 69 -45.28 27.67 -3.71
CA SER A 69 -44.86 27.90 -2.32
C SER A 69 -45.96 28.49 -1.42
N SER A 70 -46.06 27.96 -0.20
CA SER A 70 -46.13 28.67 1.10
C SER A 70 -47.11 28.05 2.10
N SER A 71 -46.74 28.14 3.38
CA SER A 71 -47.53 27.97 4.61
C SER A 71 -47.54 26.61 5.33
N PHE A 72 -47.45 26.74 6.65
CA PHE A 72 -47.48 25.73 7.72
C PHE A 72 -48.71 24.80 7.67
N VAL A 73 -48.60 23.61 8.27
CA VAL A 73 -49.43 23.10 9.41
C VAL A 73 -49.36 21.55 9.51
N ASP A 74 -48.97 21.12 10.72
CA ASP A 74 -49.34 19.96 11.57
C ASP A 74 -49.45 18.50 11.10
N ASP A 75 -49.07 17.66 12.06
CA ASP A 75 -49.22 16.21 12.19
C ASP A 75 -50.52 15.63 11.60
N ALA A 76 -50.36 14.58 10.79
CA ALA A 76 -51.42 13.62 10.52
C ALA A 76 -50.90 12.19 10.72
N VAL A 77 -51.26 11.62 11.86
CA VAL A 77 -51.30 10.18 12.11
C VAL A 77 -52.36 9.57 11.21
N VAL A 78 -52.00 8.58 10.39
CA VAL A 78 -52.98 7.70 9.72
C VAL A 78 -52.69 6.26 10.13
N SER A 79 -53.57 5.75 10.98
CA SER A 79 -53.78 4.35 11.29
C SER A 79 -54.37 3.63 10.07
N LEU A 80 -53.79 2.50 9.66
CA LEU A 80 -54.43 1.56 8.75
C LEU A 80 -54.84 0.30 9.54
N SER A 81 -56.14 0.02 9.52
CA SER A 81 -56.78 -1.18 10.05
C SER A 81 -56.56 -2.37 9.12
N GLU A 82 -56.33 -3.55 9.71
CA GLU A 82 -56.39 -4.85 9.03
C GLU A 82 -57.82 -5.10 8.52
N GLU A 83 -57.97 -5.33 7.22
CA GLU A 83 -58.92 -6.28 6.59
C GLU A 83 -58.86 -6.08 5.06
N ASP A 84 -58.03 -6.90 4.40
CA ASP A 84 -58.40 -7.74 3.24
C ASP A 84 -57.15 -8.26 2.52
N LEU A 85 -57.01 -9.58 2.54
CA LEU A 85 -55.93 -10.36 1.94
C LEU A 85 -56.07 -10.41 0.41
N GLY A 86 -55.03 -9.97 -0.29
CA GLY A 86 -54.79 -10.24 -1.71
C GLY A 86 -53.28 -10.19 -2.00
N GLU A 87 -52.77 -11.25 -2.63
CA GLU A 87 -51.34 -11.58 -2.86
C GLU A 87 -50.39 -10.39 -3.17
N PRO A 88 -49.21 -10.28 -2.52
CA PRO A 88 -48.23 -9.27 -2.91
C PRO A 88 -47.43 -9.74 -4.13
N SER A 89 -47.77 -9.21 -5.31
CA SER A 89 -46.86 -9.20 -6.45
C SER A 89 -45.70 -8.25 -6.16
N ILE A 90 -44.48 -8.80 -6.11
CA ILE A 90 -43.25 -8.02 -5.93
C ILE A 90 -42.98 -7.28 -7.24
N SER A 91 -43.23 -5.97 -7.27
CA SER A 91 -42.83 -5.09 -8.36
C SER A 91 -41.38 -4.64 -8.16
N THR A 92 -40.51 -5.05 -9.08
CA THR A 92 -39.11 -4.63 -9.17
C THR A 92 -39.03 -3.15 -9.53
N ILE A 93 -38.45 -2.34 -8.64
CA ILE A 93 -38.09 -0.94 -8.93
C ILE A 93 -36.81 -0.94 -9.77
N VAL A 94 -36.88 -0.47 -11.01
CA VAL A 94 -35.72 -0.20 -11.86
C VAL A 94 -35.52 1.31 -11.92
N MET A 95 -34.43 1.82 -11.35
CA MET A 95 -34.02 3.22 -11.52
C MET A 95 -33.10 3.31 -12.76
N ASN A 96 -33.55 4.03 -13.79
CA ASN A 96 -32.70 4.41 -14.92
C ASN A 96 -32.13 5.82 -14.69
N PHE A 97 -30.81 5.96 -14.74
CA PHE A 97 -30.13 7.25 -14.79
C PHE A 97 -29.82 7.59 -16.26
N GLU A 98 -30.46 8.61 -16.81
CA GLU A 98 -30.05 9.21 -18.08
C GLU A 98 -29.14 10.42 -17.81
N ASN A 99 -27.87 10.30 -18.18
CA ASN A 99 -26.92 11.42 -18.20
C ASN A 99 -27.07 12.19 -19.53
N LYS A 100 -27.51 13.45 -19.46
CA LYS A 100 -27.33 14.42 -20.55
C LYS A 100 -26.01 15.14 -20.36
N PHE A 101 -25.02 14.84 -21.19
CA PHE A 101 -23.87 15.69 -21.42
C PHE A 101 -23.81 16.04 -22.92
N ASP A 102 -23.77 17.33 -23.21
CA ASP A 102 -23.55 17.90 -24.54
C ASP A 102 -22.06 18.27 -24.68
N PRO A 103 -21.39 17.83 -25.74
CA PRO A 103 -20.27 18.60 -26.26
C PRO A 103 -20.44 18.91 -27.74
N PHE A 104 -20.35 20.20 -28.06
CA PHE A 104 -20.02 20.67 -29.40
C PHE A 104 -18.74 19.98 -29.91
N GLY A 105 -18.89 19.30 -31.05
CA GLY A 105 -17.85 19.21 -32.08
C GLY A 105 -17.01 17.93 -32.14
N ALA A 106 -17.54 16.87 -32.78
CA ALA A 106 -17.09 16.40 -34.10
C ALA A 106 -17.56 14.95 -34.41
N ILE A 107 -18.53 14.88 -35.33
CA ILE A 107 -18.69 13.91 -36.43
C ILE A 107 -18.49 12.41 -36.12
N SER A 108 -19.61 11.69 -35.89
CA SER A 108 -20.15 10.69 -36.84
C SER A 108 -21.39 9.97 -36.27
N THR A 109 -22.52 10.11 -36.95
CA THR A 109 -23.81 9.38 -36.78
C THR A 109 -23.84 8.10 -37.63
N PRO A 110 -24.85 7.20 -37.51
CA PRO A 110 -25.77 6.95 -36.39
C PRO A 110 -25.90 5.44 -36.01
N LEU A 111 -26.36 5.22 -34.77
CA LEU A 111 -27.03 4.00 -34.31
C LEU A 111 -28.44 3.90 -34.90
N TYR A 112 -28.92 2.68 -35.16
CA TYR A 112 -30.35 2.37 -35.22
C TYR A 112 -30.76 1.51 -34.01
N GLN A 113 -31.76 2.01 -33.27
CA GLN A 113 -32.68 1.23 -32.41
C GLN A 113 -33.53 0.30 -33.31
N THR A 114 -34.14 -0.81 -32.89
CA THR A 114 -35.19 -0.94 -31.87
C THR A 114 -35.61 -2.43 -31.71
N ALA A 115 -36.01 -2.78 -30.48
CA ALA A 115 -37.17 -3.60 -30.08
C ALA A 115 -37.32 -5.11 -30.44
N THR A 116 -37.51 -5.86 -29.36
CA THR A 116 -38.00 -7.23 -29.12
C THR A 116 -39.26 -7.68 -29.86
N PHE A 117 -39.33 -8.98 -30.22
CA PHE A 117 -40.55 -9.82 -30.13
C PHE A 117 -40.21 -11.30 -29.80
N LYS A 118 -41.08 -11.95 -29.01
CA LYS A 118 -40.99 -13.34 -28.52
C LYS A 118 -41.38 -14.38 -29.59
N GLN A 119 -40.53 -15.41 -29.77
CA GLN A 119 -40.77 -16.83 -30.17
C GLN A 119 -41.50 -17.15 -31.50
N PRO A 120 -41.45 -18.39 -32.09
CA PRO A 120 -40.53 -19.54 -31.94
C PRO A 120 -40.10 -20.22 -33.31
N PHE A 121 -39.27 -21.27 -33.22
CA PHE A 121 -39.00 -22.36 -34.20
C PHE A 121 -38.25 -22.12 -35.55
N LEU A 122 -37.21 -22.95 -35.73
CA LEU A 122 -36.69 -23.66 -36.92
C LEU A 122 -36.10 -22.93 -38.16
N GLN A 123 -34.95 -23.50 -38.57
CA GLN A 123 -34.35 -23.65 -39.92
C GLN A 123 -33.37 -22.60 -40.48
N SER A 124 -32.13 -23.10 -40.65
CA SER A 124 -31.09 -22.78 -41.66
C SER A 124 -30.66 -21.32 -41.88
N LEU A 125 -29.36 -21.05 -41.67
CA LEU A 125 -28.70 -19.86 -42.19
C LEU A 125 -27.60 -20.26 -43.18
N VAL A 126 -27.74 -19.73 -44.40
CA VAL A 126 -26.80 -19.75 -45.51
C VAL A 126 -25.66 -18.76 -45.21
N ILE A 127 -24.41 -19.17 -45.44
CA ILE A 127 -23.23 -18.29 -45.35
C ILE A 127 -22.99 -17.69 -46.73
N ASP A 128 -23.02 -16.36 -46.84
CA ASP A 128 -22.56 -15.63 -48.02
C ASP A 128 -21.27 -14.84 -47.66
N ARG A 129 -20.23 -15.01 -48.49
CA ARG A 129 -18.90 -14.41 -48.30
C ARG A 129 -18.85 -13.07 -49.03
N TYR A 130 -18.29 -12.05 -48.38
CA TYR A 130 -17.72 -10.90 -49.10
C TYR A 130 -16.26 -10.68 -48.70
N ALA A 131 -15.40 -10.70 -49.73
CA ALA A 131 -13.99 -10.39 -49.67
C ALA A 131 -13.76 -8.94 -50.14
N GLN A 132 -12.94 -8.18 -49.41
CA GLN A 132 -12.20 -7.05 -49.96
C GLN A 132 -10.80 -7.00 -49.37
N SER A 133 -9.83 -6.83 -50.26
CA SER A 133 -8.39 -6.94 -50.08
C SER A 133 -7.71 -5.57 -49.92
N SER A 134 -6.71 -5.47 -49.04
CA SER A 134 -5.41 -4.81 -49.31
C SER A 134 -4.45 -5.05 -48.13
N THR A 135 -3.49 -5.96 -48.31
CA THR A 135 -2.02 -5.75 -48.43
C THR A 135 -1.22 -5.72 -47.12
N ALA A 136 -0.30 -6.69 -47.04
CA ALA A 136 0.92 -6.80 -46.23
C ALA A 136 0.80 -7.26 -44.77
N ALA A 137 0.79 -8.58 -44.55
CA ALA A 137 1.42 -9.19 -43.37
C ALA A 137 1.69 -10.69 -43.61
N THR A 138 2.86 -11.11 -43.13
CA THR A 138 3.44 -12.46 -43.13
C THR A 138 2.51 -13.47 -42.44
N ARG A 139 2.41 -14.66 -43.04
CA ARG A 139 1.39 -15.69 -42.82
C ARG A 139 1.78 -16.63 -41.66
N TRP A 140 0.99 -16.66 -40.59
CA TRP A 140 0.91 -17.78 -39.63
C TRP A 140 -0.59 -18.11 -39.48
N GLU A 141 -1.01 -19.26 -40.00
CA GLU A 141 -2.41 -19.73 -39.98
C GLU A 141 -2.70 -20.48 -38.67
N CYS A 142 -3.62 -19.94 -37.86
CA CYS A 142 -4.28 -20.67 -36.78
C CYS A 142 -5.49 -21.43 -37.34
N LEU A 143 -5.46 -22.76 -37.22
CA LEU A 143 -6.59 -23.65 -37.48
C LEU A 143 -7.68 -23.44 -36.42
N GLY A 144 -8.90 -23.16 -36.89
CA GLY A 144 -10.09 -22.96 -36.07
C GLY A 144 -10.65 -24.27 -35.51
N PHE A 145 -11.18 -24.21 -34.29
CA PHE A 145 -11.98 -25.28 -33.69
C PHE A 145 -13.47 -24.95 -33.81
N ASN A 146 -14.21 -25.79 -34.51
CA ASN A 146 -15.67 -25.83 -34.45
C ASN A 146 -16.11 -26.80 -33.35
N LYS A 147 -17.05 -26.34 -32.51
CA LYS A 147 -17.75 -27.14 -31.50
C LYS A 147 -19.04 -27.71 -32.10
N SER A 148 -19.15 -29.03 -32.13
CA SER A 148 -20.42 -29.73 -31.90
C SER A 148 -20.15 -31.21 -31.63
N GLU A 149 -20.48 -31.68 -30.42
CA GLU A 149 -21.41 -32.80 -30.16
C GLU A 149 -21.19 -33.40 -28.77
N ASN A 150 -22.31 -33.58 -28.07
CA ASN A 150 -22.44 -34.34 -26.84
C ASN A 150 -22.48 -35.83 -27.19
N PHE A 151 -21.59 -36.65 -26.63
CA PHE A 151 -21.91 -38.06 -26.36
C PHE A 151 -21.20 -38.56 -25.10
N SER A 152 -22.01 -39.10 -24.18
CA SER A 152 -21.55 -40.04 -23.16
C SER A 152 -21.16 -41.35 -23.85
N THR A 153 -20.01 -41.94 -23.52
CA THR A 153 -19.88 -43.35 -23.10
C THR A 153 -18.43 -43.75 -22.89
N LYS A 154 -18.30 -44.76 -22.02
CA LYS A 154 -17.11 -45.50 -21.59
C LYS A 154 -16.17 -45.91 -22.74
N ARG A 155 -14.87 -45.79 -22.46
CA ARG A 155 -13.69 -46.52 -22.99
C ARG A 155 -13.91 -47.43 -24.22
N VAL A 156 -13.21 -47.09 -25.31
CA VAL A 156 -12.47 -48.06 -26.14
C VAL A 156 -11.13 -47.41 -26.53
N LEU A 157 -10.04 -48.16 -26.35
CA LEU A 157 -8.68 -47.81 -26.72
C LEU A 157 -8.51 -47.81 -28.25
N SER A 158 -7.89 -46.77 -28.80
CA SER A 158 -7.10 -46.87 -30.03
C SER A 158 -5.88 -45.97 -29.90
N THR A 159 -4.71 -46.59 -29.85
CA THR A 159 -3.39 -45.97 -29.81
C THR A 159 -3.02 -45.42 -31.18
N GLU A 160 -3.00 -44.10 -31.34
CA GLU A 160 -2.22 -43.45 -32.39
C GLU A 160 -0.97 -42.85 -31.74
N GLY A 161 0.18 -43.49 -31.97
CA GLY A 161 1.47 -43.03 -31.48
C GLY A 161 1.97 -41.85 -32.30
N PHE A 162 2.30 -40.74 -31.63
CA PHE A 162 3.04 -39.64 -32.24
C PHE A 162 4.54 -39.84 -32.01
N LYS A 163 5.33 -39.83 -33.09
CA LYS A 163 6.80 -39.98 -33.05
C LYS A 163 7.42 -38.58 -32.89
N LEU A 164 7.96 -38.28 -31.71
CA LEU A 164 8.74 -37.06 -31.48
C LEU A 164 10.21 -37.35 -31.83
N SER A 165 10.78 -36.60 -32.78
CA SER A 165 12.20 -36.69 -33.13
C SER A 165 12.90 -35.43 -32.63
N CYS A 166 13.75 -35.57 -31.61
CA CYS A 166 14.69 -34.54 -31.18
C CYS A 166 16.08 -34.88 -31.70
N LEU A 167 16.70 -33.94 -32.42
CA LEU A 167 18.08 -34.03 -32.87
C LEU A 167 19.02 -33.49 -31.80
N VAL A 168 19.94 -34.34 -31.33
CA VAL A 168 21.15 -33.92 -30.61
C VAL A 168 22.34 -34.51 -31.37
N ASP A 169 23.29 -33.65 -31.76
CA ASP A 169 24.54 -34.02 -32.44
C ASP A 169 24.43 -34.89 -33.71
N ASN A 170 23.51 -34.52 -34.62
CA ASN A 170 23.45 -35.02 -36.01
C ASN A 170 23.52 -36.55 -36.19
N ARG A 171 22.97 -37.33 -35.25
CA ARG A 171 22.70 -38.76 -35.46
C ARG A 171 21.25 -39.07 -35.09
N GLU A 172 20.50 -39.58 -36.07
CA GLU A 172 19.17 -40.14 -35.84
C GLU A 172 19.31 -41.47 -35.09
N MET A 173 18.57 -41.63 -33.99
CA MET A 173 18.44 -42.89 -33.29
C MET A 173 16.97 -43.29 -33.29
N GLU A 174 16.64 -44.41 -33.94
CA GLU A 174 15.30 -45.00 -33.90
C GLU A 174 15.16 -45.85 -32.64
N VAL A 175 14.13 -45.58 -31.83
CA VAL A 175 13.75 -46.42 -30.71
C VAL A 175 12.43 -47.10 -31.07
N GLU A 176 12.47 -48.40 -31.36
CA GLU A 176 11.28 -49.24 -31.49
C GLU A 176 10.85 -49.71 -30.10
N SER A 177 9.65 -49.29 -29.66
CA SER A 177 9.04 -49.78 -28.43
C SER A 177 8.30 -51.09 -28.70
N SER A 178 9.00 -52.22 -28.58
CA SER A 178 8.34 -53.52 -28.41
C SER A 178 8.15 -53.82 -26.92
N SER A 179 6.91 -54.11 -26.55
CA SER A 179 6.42 -54.30 -25.20
C SER A 179 7.03 -55.52 -24.49
N SER A 180 7.69 -55.31 -23.35
CA SER A 180 7.66 -56.14 -22.12
C SER A 180 8.95 -55.97 -21.29
N SER A 181 9.05 -54.85 -20.57
CA SER A 181 9.74 -54.85 -19.28
C SER A 181 9.03 -53.83 -18.41
N PHE A 182 8.56 -54.29 -17.25
CA PHE A 182 8.17 -53.40 -16.16
C PHE A 182 9.43 -52.64 -15.77
N VAL A 183 9.61 -51.45 -16.34
CA VAL A 183 10.38 -50.41 -15.68
C VAL A 183 9.38 -49.85 -14.67
N ASP A 184 9.64 -50.10 -13.39
CA ASP A 184 9.07 -49.25 -12.34
C ASP A 184 9.49 -47.83 -12.72
N ASP A 185 8.58 -47.09 -13.36
CA ASP A 185 8.62 -45.63 -13.37
C ASP A 185 8.39 -45.20 -11.93
N ALA A 186 9.44 -45.36 -11.12
CA ALA A 186 9.63 -44.55 -9.95
C ALA A 186 9.73 -43.12 -10.47
N VAL A 187 8.57 -42.49 -10.67
CA VAL A 187 8.45 -41.05 -10.54
C VAL A 187 9.03 -40.76 -9.16
N VAL A 188 10.31 -40.40 -9.12
CA VAL A 188 10.92 -39.82 -7.95
C VAL A 188 10.20 -38.49 -7.79
N SER A 189 9.05 -38.52 -7.12
CA SER A 189 8.40 -37.34 -6.63
C SER A 189 9.37 -36.77 -5.61
N LEU A 190 10.14 -35.77 -6.02
CA LEU A 190 10.87 -34.94 -5.07
C LEU A 190 9.85 -34.49 -4.05
N SER A 191 10.01 -34.99 -2.83
CA SER A 191 9.18 -34.52 -1.74
C SER A 191 9.50 -33.05 -1.51
N GLU A 192 8.54 -32.26 -1.03
CA GLU A 192 8.84 -30.86 -0.64
C GLU A 192 9.99 -30.78 0.39
N GLU A 193 10.30 -31.90 1.07
CA GLU A 193 11.42 -32.04 2.02
C GLU A 193 12.79 -32.16 1.33
N ASP A 194 12.86 -32.57 0.06
CA ASP A 194 14.11 -32.70 -0.71
C ASP A 194 14.58 -31.37 -1.33
N LEU A 195 13.67 -30.40 -1.47
CA LEU A 195 13.95 -29.06 -2.00
C LEU A 195 14.12 -28.10 -0.82
N GLY A 196 15.34 -27.61 -0.59
CA GLY A 196 15.62 -26.65 0.49
C GLY A 196 14.74 -25.38 0.42
N GLU A 197 14.67 -24.63 1.52
CA GLU A 197 13.79 -23.45 1.63
C GLU A 197 13.98 -22.50 0.44
N PRO A 198 12.93 -22.22 -0.36
CA PRO A 198 13.06 -21.41 -1.56
C PRO A 198 13.50 -19.99 -1.23
N SER A 199 14.22 -19.36 -2.16
CA SER A 199 14.62 -17.96 -2.02
C SER A 199 13.41 -17.03 -1.95
N ILE A 200 13.56 -15.84 -1.36
CA ILE A 200 12.51 -14.82 -1.36
C ILE A 200 12.03 -14.52 -2.79
N SER A 201 12.94 -14.40 -3.75
CA SER A 201 12.60 -14.16 -5.16
C SER A 201 11.67 -15.23 -5.73
N THR A 202 11.84 -16.48 -5.29
CA THR A 202 10.98 -17.60 -5.68
C THR A 202 9.66 -17.57 -4.92
N ILE A 203 9.68 -17.30 -3.60
CA ILE A 203 8.48 -17.27 -2.75
C ILE A 203 7.48 -16.22 -3.25
N VAL A 204 7.93 -15.00 -3.54
CA VAL A 204 7.03 -13.90 -3.95
C VAL A 204 6.31 -14.16 -5.28
N MET A 205 6.86 -15.03 -6.13
CA MET A 205 6.28 -15.39 -7.42
C MET A 205 5.33 -16.59 -7.36
N ASN A 206 5.50 -17.47 -6.38
CA ASN A 206 4.79 -18.75 -6.26
C ASN A 206 3.84 -18.79 -5.05
N PHE A 207 3.43 -17.64 -4.53
CA PHE A 207 2.48 -17.59 -3.42
C PHE A 207 1.06 -17.92 -3.91
N GLU A 208 0.47 -18.99 -3.38
CA GLU A 208 -0.82 -19.52 -3.83
C GLU A 208 -2.03 -18.85 -3.15
N ASN A 209 -3.04 -18.52 -3.96
CA ASN A 209 -4.33 -18.02 -3.47
C ASN A 209 -5.33 -19.17 -3.33
N LYS A 210 -5.20 -19.99 -2.28
CA LYS A 210 -6.02 -21.21 -2.09
C LYS A 210 -7.54 -20.96 -2.00
N PHE A 211 -7.96 -19.72 -1.75
CA PHE A 211 -9.37 -19.36 -1.63
C PHE A 211 -10.07 -19.16 -2.99
N ASP A 212 -9.33 -18.93 -4.08
CA ASP A 212 -9.93 -18.58 -5.37
C ASP A 212 -10.31 -19.84 -6.18
N PRO A 213 -11.60 -20.11 -6.42
CA PRO A 213 -12.04 -21.31 -7.12
C PRO A 213 -11.69 -21.32 -8.61
N PHE A 214 -11.30 -20.18 -9.19
CA PHE A 214 -10.95 -20.08 -10.61
C PHE A 214 -9.44 -20.21 -10.88
N GLY A 215 -8.61 -20.27 -9.84
CA GLY A 215 -7.16 -20.39 -9.98
C GLY A 215 -6.52 -19.21 -10.71
N ALA A 216 -6.99 -17.98 -10.45
CA ALA A 216 -6.41 -16.78 -11.04
C ALA A 216 -4.93 -16.63 -10.62
N ILE A 217 -4.08 -16.35 -11.60
CA ILE A 217 -2.63 -16.17 -11.38
C ILE A 217 -2.33 -14.94 -10.53
N SER A 218 -3.14 -13.89 -10.65
CA SER A 218 -3.09 -12.74 -9.76
C SER A 218 -4.15 -12.90 -8.68
N THR A 219 -3.82 -12.54 -7.45
CA THR A 219 -4.78 -12.51 -6.34
C THR A 219 -5.97 -11.60 -6.70
N PRO A 220 -7.21 -12.12 -6.63
CA PRO A 220 -8.40 -11.31 -6.85
C PRO A 220 -8.55 -10.20 -5.80
N LEU A 221 -9.09 -9.05 -6.25
CA LEU A 221 -9.38 -7.91 -5.39
C LEU A 221 -10.81 -8.01 -4.82
N TYR A 222 -10.92 -8.16 -3.50
CA TYR A 222 -12.20 -8.15 -2.78
C TYR A 222 -12.54 -6.75 -2.31
N GLN A 223 -12.97 -5.89 -3.24
CA GLN A 223 -13.42 -4.54 -2.95
C GLN A 223 -14.87 -4.52 -2.47
N THR A 224 -15.08 -5.02 -1.25
CA THR A 224 -16.38 -5.04 -0.56
C THR A 224 -16.21 -4.66 0.91
N ALA A 225 -17.28 -4.18 1.54
CA ALA A 225 -17.30 -3.94 2.98
C ALA A 225 -17.82 -5.16 3.76
N THR A 226 -18.81 -5.86 3.22
CA THR A 226 -19.53 -6.94 3.91
C THR A 226 -19.57 -8.22 3.08
N PHE A 227 -19.76 -9.34 3.77
CA PHE A 227 -19.88 -10.67 3.20
C PHE A 227 -21.20 -11.31 3.64
N LYS A 228 -21.86 -12.00 2.72
CA LYS A 228 -23.10 -12.73 3.03
C LYS A 228 -22.80 -13.84 4.03
N GLN A 229 -23.56 -13.89 5.12
CA GLN A 229 -23.43 -14.96 6.12
C GLN A 229 -24.22 -16.21 5.71
N PRO A 230 -23.74 -17.43 6.06
CA PRO A 230 -24.44 -18.68 5.78
C PRO A 230 -25.83 -18.76 6.43
N SER A 231 -25.97 -18.23 7.65
CA SER A 231 -27.24 -18.17 8.39
C SER A 231 -27.26 -16.97 9.33
N ALA A 232 -28.34 -16.83 10.11
CA ALA A 232 -28.46 -15.76 11.11
C ALA A 232 -27.59 -15.96 12.37
N ILE A 233 -27.03 -17.15 12.57
CA ILE A 233 -26.26 -17.53 13.78
C ILE A 233 -24.88 -18.11 13.48
N GLU A 234 -24.63 -18.57 12.25
CA GLU A 234 -23.34 -19.09 11.81
C GLU A 234 -22.61 -18.04 10.98
N ASN A 235 -21.33 -17.84 11.28
CA ASN A 235 -20.48 -16.92 10.53
C ASN A 235 -19.73 -17.65 9.41
N GLY A 236 -19.61 -16.98 8.27
CA GLY A 236 -18.66 -17.37 7.24
C GLY A 236 -17.21 -17.03 7.65
N PRO A 237 -16.22 -17.37 6.80
CA PRO A 237 -14.82 -17.03 7.04
C PRO A 237 -14.57 -15.52 7.14
N TYR A 238 -15.40 -14.73 6.46
CA TYR A 238 -15.36 -13.27 6.48
C TYR A 238 -16.77 -12.73 6.73
N ASP A 239 -16.86 -11.62 7.47
CA ASP A 239 -18.09 -10.91 7.78
C ASP A 239 -18.03 -9.45 7.33
N TYR A 240 -16.94 -8.77 7.68
CA TYR A 240 -16.74 -7.34 7.51
C TYR A 240 -15.25 -7.05 7.26
N THR A 241 -14.95 -6.27 6.23
CA THR A 241 -13.56 -6.01 5.76
C THR A 241 -12.64 -5.37 6.81
N ARG A 242 -13.20 -4.69 7.83
CA ARG A 242 -12.43 -4.23 8.99
C ARG A 242 -11.84 -5.40 9.80
N SER A 243 -12.61 -6.48 9.99
CA SER A 243 -12.19 -7.69 10.69
C SER A 243 -11.26 -8.55 9.84
N GLY A 244 -11.59 -8.77 8.56
CA GLY A 244 -10.80 -9.62 7.67
C GLY A 244 -11.22 -9.45 6.21
N ASN A 245 -10.29 -9.66 5.28
CA ASN A 245 -10.57 -9.54 3.84
C ASN A 245 -9.66 -10.48 3.05
N PRO A 246 -10.18 -11.29 2.09
CA PRO A 246 -9.37 -12.27 1.37
C PRO A 246 -8.10 -11.70 0.71
N THR A 247 -8.17 -10.49 0.17
CA THR A 247 -7.02 -9.82 -0.46
C THR A 247 -5.99 -9.38 0.59
N ARG A 248 -6.42 -8.92 1.76
CA ARG A 248 -5.52 -8.56 2.87
C ARG A 248 -4.91 -9.79 3.51
N ASP A 249 -5.69 -10.83 3.75
CA ASP A 249 -5.23 -12.09 4.35
C ASP A 249 -4.17 -12.77 3.47
N ALA A 250 -4.31 -12.72 2.14
CA ALA A 250 -3.28 -13.20 1.21
C ALA A 250 -1.97 -12.42 1.34
N LEU A 251 -2.04 -11.08 1.42
CA LEU A 251 -0.87 -10.22 1.63
C LEU A 251 -0.21 -10.47 2.99
N GLU A 252 -0.99 -10.51 4.07
CA GLU A 252 -0.53 -10.78 5.42
C GLU A 252 0.15 -12.15 5.52
N SER A 253 -0.43 -13.17 4.90
CA SER A 253 0.15 -14.52 4.88
C SER A 253 1.49 -14.56 4.12
N LEU A 254 1.58 -13.87 2.97
CA LEU A 254 2.84 -13.75 2.23
C LEU A 254 3.90 -13.04 3.08
N LEU A 255 3.58 -11.89 3.67
CA LEU A 255 4.51 -11.13 4.49
C LEU A 255 4.98 -11.89 5.73
N ALA A 256 4.08 -12.64 6.38
CA ALA A 256 4.45 -13.52 7.49
C ALA A 256 5.51 -14.54 7.06
N LYS A 257 5.33 -15.16 5.88
CA LYS A 257 6.32 -16.09 5.31
C LYS A 257 7.65 -15.39 5.00
N LEU A 258 7.63 -14.17 4.47
CA LEU A 258 8.85 -13.43 4.13
C LEU A 258 9.67 -13.02 5.35
N ASP A 259 9.03 -12.63 6.45
CA ASP A 259 9.69 -12.23 7.70
C ASP A 259 9.95 -13.40 8.66
N LYS A 260 9.57 -14.63 8.30
CA LYS A 260 9.61 -15.82 9.18
C LYS A 260 8.80 -15.62 10.47
N ALA A 261 7.63 -15.02 10.33
CA ALA A 261 6.72 -14.69 11.41
C ALA A 261 5.59 -15.70 11.53
N ASP A 262 5.05 -15.85 12.74
CA ASP A 262 3.85 -16.65 12.98
C ASP A 262 2.60 -15.95 12.44
N ARG A 263 2.61 -14.60 12.41
CA ARG A 263 1.54 -13.79 11.83
C ARG A 263 2.09 -12.47 11.30
N ALA A 264 1.48 -11.94 10.25
CA ALA A 264 1.63 -10.54 9.87
C ALA A 264 0.27 -9.83 9.84
N LEU A 265 0.31 -8.51 10.02
CA LEU A 265 -0.87 -7.64 10.08
C LEU A 265 -0.58 -6.38 9.23
N CYS A 266 -1.46 -6.07 8.29
CA CYS A 266 -1.31 -4.93 7.39
C CYS A 266 -2.16 -3.75 7.86
N PHE A 267 -1.55 -2.56 7.93
CA PHE A 267 -2.16 -1.33 8.43
C PHE A 267 -2.17 -0.26 7.34
N THR A 268 -3.08 0.72 7.47
CA THR A 268 -3.22 1.87 6.54
C THR A 268 -1.93 2.69 6.36
N SER A 269 -1.00 2.64 7.32
CA SER A 269 0.32 3.24 7.20
C SER A 269 1.28 2.63 8.21
N GLY A 270 2.59 2.86 8.02
CA GLY A 270 3.59 2.51 9.03
C GLY A 270 3.33 3.17 10.40
N MET A 271 2.78 4.38 10.42
CA MET A 271 2.43 5.03 11.69
C MET A 271 1.23 4.37 12.38
N ALA A 272 0.24 3.89 11.62
CA ALA A 272 -0.88 3.14 12.20
C ALA A 272 -0.40 1.82 12.82
N ALA A 273 0.53 1.13 12.16
CA ALA A 273 1.20 -0.05 12.71
C ALA A 273 1.93 0.26 14.04
N LEU A 274 2.75 1.32 14.07
CA LEU A 274 3.47 1.73 15.28
C LEU A 274 2.54 2.16 16.42
N THR A 275 1.44 2.85 16.12
CA THR A 275 0.43 3.21 17.11
C THR A 275 -0.18 1.97 17.77
N ALA A 276 -0.51 0.93 16.99
CA ALA A 276 -1.01 -0.32 17.53
C ALA A 276 0.00 -1.00 18.46
N VAL A 277 1.31 -0.97 18.12
CA VAL A 277 2.36 -1.51 19.01
C VAL A 277 2.43 -0.71 20.32
N VAL A 278 2.34 0.63 20.27
CA VAL A 278 2.34 1.44 21.48
C VAL A 278 1.15 1.12 22.39
N HIS A 279 -0.01 0.78 21.85
CA HIS A 279 -1.18 0.40 22.64
C HIS A 279 -1.06 -0.97 23.33
N LEU A 280 0.03 -1.71 23.13
CA LEU A 280 0.40 -2.85 23.98
C LEU A 280 1.00 -2.41 25.33
N VAL A 281 1.43 -1.16 25.45
CA VAL A 281 2.09 -0.61 26.64
C VAL A 281 1.06 0.13 27.49
N GLY A 282 0.94 -0.25 28.75
CA GLY A 282 0.00 0.30 29.70
C GLY A 282 0.44 1.65 30.30
N THR A 283 -0.53 2.37 30.85
CA THR A 283 -0.27 3.60 31.62
C THR A 283 0.71 3.35 32.77
N GLY A 284 1.73 4.21 32.89
CA GLY A 284 2.79 4.09 33.89
C GLY A 284 3.92 3.13 33.51
N GLU A 285 3.80 2.40 32.40
CA GLU A 285 4.87 1.54 31.86
C GLU A 285 5.83 2.34 30.96
N GLU A 286 6.96 1.71 30.62
CA GLU A 286 8.09 2.38 29.98
C GLU A 286 8.41 1.82 28.59
N ILE A 287 8.65 2.73 27.64
CA ILE A 287 9.26 2.44 26.33
C ILE A 287 10.69 2.96 26.34
N VAL A 288 11.66 2.10 26.01
CA VAL A 288 13.03 2.50 25.69
C VAL A 288 13.18 2.52 24.17
N ALA A 289 13.50 3.68 23.60
CA ALA A 289 13.55 3.84 22.15
C ALA A 289 14.79 4.58 21.67
N GLY A 290 15.32 4.20 20.51
CA GLY A 290 16.51 4.80 19.91
C GLY A 290 16.37 6.32 19.69
N ASP A 291 17.38 7.11 20.03
CA ASP A 291 17.38 8.57 19.92
C ASP A 291 17.37 9.07 18.46
N ASP A 292 17.93 8.26 17.56
CA ASP A 292 17.96 8.43 16.11
C ASP A 292 17.02 7.43 15.45
N VAL A 293 15.82 7.92 15.17
CA VAL A 293 14.70 7.19 14.56
C VAL A 293 14.00 8.12 13.59
N TYR A 294 13.16 7.55 12.73
CA TYR A 294 12.30 8.33 11.86
C TYR A 294 11.54 9.44 12.61
N GLY A 295 11.56 10.67 12.08
CA GLY A 295 10.90 11.82 12.71
C GLY A 295 9.39 11.67 12.98
N GLY A 296 8.67 10.80 12.25
CA GLY A 296 7.29 10.47 12.59
C GLY A 296 7.18 9.62 13.87
N SER A 297 8.10 8.68 14.06
CA SER A 297 8.25 7.88 15.29
C SER A 297 8.63 8.76 16.47
N ASP A 298 9.57 9.69 16.29
CA ASP A 298 9.94 10.67 17.32
C ASP A 298 8.75 11.56 17.73
N ARG A 299 7.95 12.03 16.75
CA ARG A 299 6.73 12.80 17.03
C ARG A 299 5.68 11.98 17.80
N LEU A 300 5.46 10.72 17.42
CA LEU A 300 4.56 9.81 18.14
C LEU A 300 5.01 9.69 19.60
N LEU A 301 6.27 9.28 19.80
CA LEU A 301 6.87 9.01 21.10
C LEU A 301 7.00 10.26 21.99
N SER A 302 7.18 11.45 21.42
CA SER A 302 7.41 12.67 22.20
C SER A 302 6.14 13.47 22.48
N GLN A 303 5.11 13.37 21.64
CA GLN A 303 3.94 14.27 21.70
C GLN A 303 2.62 13.56 21.93
N VAL A 304 2.49 12.30 21.49
CA VAL A 304 1.23 11.53 21.58
C VAL A 304 1.30 10.56 22.75
N VAL A 305 2.32 9.69 22.77
CA VAL A 305 2.49 8.63 23.76
C VAL A 305 2.51 9.15 25.21
N PRO A 306 3.19 10.26 25.55
CA PRO A 306 3.22 10.73 26.94
C PRO A 306 1.84 11.13 27.48
N ARG A 307 0.85 11.41 26.62
CA ARG A 307 -0.51 11.78 27.03
C ARG A 307 -1.30 10.62 27.62
N THR A 308 -0.90 9.38 27.36
CA THR A 308 -1.53 8.17 27.94
C THR A 308 -0.87 7.76 29.28
N GLY A 309 0.10 8.53 29.75
CA GLY A 309 0.89 8.25 30.96
C GLY A 309 1.99 7.21 30.77
N ILE A 310 2.29 6.82 29.52
CA ILE A 310 3.45 5.99 29.18
C ILE A 310 4.72 6.85 29.25
N VAL A 311 5.77 6.32 29.87
CA VAL A 311 7.06 7.00 29.98
C VAL A 311 7.98 6.56 28.84
N VAL A 312 8.56 7.52 28.13
CA VAL A 312 9.50 7.24 27.03
C VAL A 312 10.92 7.65 27.42
N LYS A 313 11.84 6.70 27.36
CA LYS A 313 13.29 6.92 27.52
C LYS A 313 13.95 6.86 26.15
N ARG A 314 14.76 7.86 25.82
CA ARG A 314 15.47 7.98 24.54
C ARG A 314 16.94 7.63 24.77
N VAL A 315 17.49 6.69 24.00
CA VAL A 315 18.88 6.23 24.16
C VAL A 315 19.59 6.06 22.84
N ASN A 316 20.90 6.19 22.80
CA ASN A 316 21.69 5.73 21.67
C ASN A 316 21.74 4.19 21.65
N THR A 317 20.99 3.55 20.74
CA THR A 317 20.91 2.08 20.66
C THR A 317 22.18 1.42 20.12
N SER A 318 23.14 2.19 19.60
CA SER A 318 24.47 1.67 19.26
C SER A 318 25.39 1.53 20.49
N ASP A 319 25.04 2.14 21.63
CA ASP A 319 25.75 1.98 22.90
C ASP A 319 24.98 1.01 23.83
N LEU A 320 25.51 -0.20 23.97
CA LEU A 320 24.89 -1.24 24.81
C LEU A 320 24.85 -0.87 26.29
N ASN A 321 25.78 -0.06 26.80
CA ASN A 321 25.76 0.35 28.20
C ASN A 321 24.62 1.33 28.47
N GLU A 322 24.36 2.23 27.52
CA GLU A 322 23.25 3.18 27.60
C GLU A 322 21.91 2.45 27.53
N VAL A 323 21.77 1.48 26.61
CA VAL A 323 20.59 0.62 26.51
C VAL A 323 20.36 -0.15 27.82
N ALA A 324 21.40 -0.83 28.33
CA ALA A 324 21.31 -1.59 29.58
C ALA A 324 20.89 -0.72 30.77
N SER A 325 21.39 0.52 30.84
CA SER A 325 21.07 1.47 31.91
C SER A 325 19.64 2.01 31.84
N ALA A 326 19.03 2.04 30.65
CA ALA A 326 17.68 2.54 30.46
C ALA A 326 16.58 1.48 30.66
N ILE A 327 16.90 0.22 30.38
CA ILE A 327 16.00 -0.92 30.62
C ILE A 327 15.88 -1.16 32.12
N GLY A 328 14.64 -1.32 32.60
CA GLY A 328 14.36 -1.64 34.00
C GLY A 328 13.04 -2.36 34.19
N PRO A 329 12.57 -2.55 35.45
CA PRO A 329 11.41 -3.40 35.74
C PRO A 329 10.07 -2.91 35.14
N ARG A 330 9.97 -1.62 34.79
CA ARG A 330 8.78 -1.05 34.14
C ARG A 330 8.87 -1.03 32.62
N THR A 331 10.03 -1.36 32.05
CA THR A 331 10.21 -1.41 30.59
C THR A 331 9.36 -2.53 30.01
N LYS A 332 8.51 -2.18 29.04
CA LYS A 332 7.66 -3.13 28.31
C LYS A 332 7.94 -3.22 26.84
N LEU A 333 8.56 -2.19 26.28
CA LEU A 333 8.94 -2.17 24.88
C LEU A 333 10.32 -1.55 24.72
N VAL A 334 11.19 -2.25 23.98
CA VAL A 334 12.42 -1.71 23.43
C VAL A 334 12.23 -1.55 21.93
N TRP A 335 12.31 -0.33 21.44
CA TRP A 335 12.08 0.02 20.03
C TRP A 335 13.35 0.57 19.38
N LEU A 336 13.86 -0.14 18.37
CA LEU A 336 15.05 0.23 17.63
C LEU A 336 14.89 0.20 16.11
N GLU A 337 15.77 0.92 15.42
CA GLU A 337 16.03 0.90 13.98
C GLU A 337 17.50 0.47 13.78
N SER A 338 17.79 -0.37 12.79
CA SER A 338 19.17 -0.70 12.41
C SER A 338 19.26 -1.12 10.94
N PRO A 339 19.93 -0.33 10.07
CA PRO A 339 20.53 0.98 10.34
C PRO A 339 19.51 2.06 10.72
N THR A 340 19.91 3.03 11.54
CA THR A 340 19.04 4.17 11.92
C THR A 340 18.81 5.15 10.77
N ASN A 341 17.70 5.90 10.79
CA ASN A 341 17.43 6.96 9.81
C ASN A 341 17.56 8.35 10.45
N PRO A 342 18.45 9.25 9.98
CA PRO A 342 19.25 9.20 8.76
C PRO A 342 20.75 8.92 8.97
N ARG A 343 21.24 8.74 10.20
CA ARG A 343 22.69 8.59 10.46
C ARG A 343 23.22 7.20 10.13
N LEU A 344 22.35 6.22 9.94
CA LEU A 344 22.68 4.84 9.55
C LEU A 344 23.57 4.13 10.58
N GLN A 345 23.36 4.42 11.86
CA GLN A 345 24.03 3.74 12.95
C GLN A 345 23.54 2.30 13.07
N ILE A 346 24.44 1.42 13.50
CA ILE A 346 24.18 -0.01 13.62
C ILE A 346 23.96 -0.35 15.10
N SER A 347 22.84 -1.01 15.40
CA SER A 347 22.51 -1.52 16.74
C SER A 347 22.65 -3.04 16.76
N ASP A 348 23.17 -3.61 17.85
CA ASP A 348 23.29 -5.08 18.01
C ASP A 348 21.93 -5.65 18.44
N ILE A 349 21.15 -6.12 17.46
CA ILE A 349 19.77 -6.55 17.68
C ILE A 349 19.73 -7.72 18.67
N ARG A 350 20.67 -8.66 18.56
CA ARG A 350 20.72 -9.87 19.40
C ARG A 350 20.93 -9.52 20.87
N LYS A 351 21.95 -8.71 21.17
CA LYS A 351 22.24 -8.33 22.55
C LYS A 351 21.16 -7.45 23.16
N ILE A 352 20.59 -6.55 22.37
CA ILE A 352 19.48 -5.70 22.85
C ILE A 352 18.25 -6.56 23.16
N ALA A 353 17.96 -7.56 22.33
CA ALA A 353 16.87 -8.48 22.59
C ALA A 353 17.09 -9.30 23.87
N GLU A 354 18.28 -9.86 24.06
CA GLU A 354 18.65 -10.56 25.30
C GLU A 354 18.44 -9.68 26.55
N MET A 355 18.90 -8.42 26.50
CA MET A 355 18.73 -7.47 27.60
C MET A 355 17.25 -7.15 27.88
N ALA A 356 16.45 -6.92 26.83
CA ALA A 356 15.03 -6.63 26.94
C ALA A 356 14.25 -7.81 27.52
N HIS A 357 14.48 -9.02 27.00
CA HIS A 357 13.80 -10.24 27.42
C HIS A 357 14.14 -10.63 28.86
N SER A 358 15.37 -10.35 29.33
CA SER A 358 15.73 -10.54 30.75
C SER A 358 14.89 -9.71 31.73
N HIS A 359 14.22 -8.66 31.24
CA HIS A 359 13.28 -7.82 31.99
C HIS A 359 11.81 -8.05 31.59
N GLY A 360 11.53 -9.02 30.71
CA GLY A 360 10.19 -9.30 30.20
C GLY A 360 9.62 -8.20 29.30
N ALA A 361 10.49 -7.39 28.67
CA ALA A 361 10.09 -6.38 27.69
C ALA A 361 10.07 -6.97 26.27
N LEU A 362 9.13 -6.53 25.45
CA LEU A 362 9.07 -6.84 24.02
C LEU A 362 10.13 -6.05 23.25
N VAL A 363 10.56 -6.58 22.11
CA VAL A 363 11.51 -5.94 21.19
C VAL A 363 10.83 -5.68 19.86
N LEU A 364 10.72 -4.41 19.49
CA LEU A 364 10.26 -3.94 18.20
C LEU A 364 11.47 -3.47 17.36
N VAL A 365 11.66 -4.07 16.20
CA VAL A 365 12.61 -3.59 15.19
C VAL A 365 11.85 -3.01 14.01
N ASP A 366 11.99 -1.71 13.76
CA ASP A 366 11.57 -1.11 12.48
C ASP A 366 12.63 -1.48 11.42
N ASN A 367 12.26 -2.43 10.56
CA ASN A 367 13.10 -3.03 9.54
C ASN A 367 12.89 -2.37 8.16
N SER A 368 12.23 -1.21 8.12
CA SER A 368 11.83 -0.53 6.88
C SER A 368 13.00 -0.27 5.93
N ILE A 369 14.20 0.03 6.43
CA ILE A 369 15.39 0.32 5.58
C ILE A 369 15.95 -0.96 4.94
N MET A 370 15.83 -2.11 5.59
CA MET A 370 16.43 -3.35 5.12
C MET A 370 15.46 -4.20 4.31
N SER A 371 14.16 -4.12 4.61
CA SER A 371 13.13 -5.02 4.08
C SER A 371 13.38 -6.50 4.47
N PRO A 372 12.43 -7.42 4.24
CA PRO A 372 12.68 -8.84 4.52
C PRO A 372 13.71 -9.46 3.55
N VAL A 373 14.15 -8.74 2.51
CA VAL A 373 15.18 -9.22 1.57
C VAL A 373 16.56 -9.27 2.24
N LEU A 374 16.88 -8.30 3.10
CA LEU A 374 18.24 -8.13 3.62
C LEU A 374 18.39 -8.49 5.10
N SER A 375 17.31 -8.47 5.89
CA SER A 375 17.37 -8.72 7.33
C SER A 375 16.08 -9.36 7.84
N TRP A 376 16.21 -10.32 8.76
CA TRP A 376 15.10 -11.00 9.46
C TRP A 376 15.21 -10.83 10.98
N PRO A 377 14.80 -9.68 11.55
CA PRO A 377 15.03 -9.43 12.98
C PRO A 377 14.33 -10.41 13.94
N LEU A 378 13.25 -11.10 13.53
CA LEU A 378 12.62 -12.14 14.35
C LEU A 378 13.55 -13.34 14.64
N GLU A 379 14.47 -13.64 13.72
CA GLU A 379 15.54 -14.64 13.89
C GLU A 379 16.69 -14.11 14.78
N LEU A 380 16.72 -12.80 15.02
CA LEU A 380 17.73 -12.13 15.86
C LEU A 380 17.22 -11.86 17.28
N GLY A 381 16.00 -12.29 17.61
CA GLY A 381 15.38 -12.10 18.93
C GLY A 381 14.35 -10.98 19.00
N ALA A 382 14.01 -10.31 17.90
CA ALA A 382 12.87 -9.39 17.91
C ALA A 382 11.54 -10.16 18.12
N ASP A 383 10.58 -9.53 18.78
CA ASP A 383 9.21 -10.06 18.93
C ASP A 383 8.28 -9.50 17.84
N ILE A 384 8.55 -8.25 17.44
CA ILE A 384 7.80 -7.52 16.43
C ILE A 384 8.78 -6.92 15.42
N VAL A 385 8.54 -7.18 14.15
CA VAL A 385 9.17 -6.48 13.03
C VAL A 385 8.15 -5.56 12.40
N MET A 386 8.49 -4.29 12.31
CA MET A 386 7.67 -3.30 11.61
C MET A 386 8.29 -2.98 10.26
N HIS A 387 7.44 -2.89 9.23
CA HIS A 387 7.80 -2.29 7.96
C HIS A 387 6.84 -1.16 7.62
N SER A 388 7.37 -0.02 7.20
CA SER A 388 6.63 0.93 6.37
C SER A 388 6.56 0.34 4.96
N ALA A 389 5.47 -0.36 4.65
CA ALA A 389 5.25 -0.95 3.33
C ALA A 389 5.12 0.08 2.20
N THR A 390 4.93 1.36 2.53
CA THR A 390 5.15 2.52 1.63
C THR A 390 6.52 2.52 0.93
N LYS A 391 7.53 1.85 1.53
CA LYS A 391 8.93 1.88 1.10
C LYS A 391 9.23 0.73 0.12
N PHE A 392 10.13 -0.18 0.46
CA PHE A 392 10.60 -1.23 -0.44
C PHE A 392 9.51 -2.24 -0.84
N ILE A 393 8.55 -2.52 0.05
CA ILE A 393 7.45 -3.47 -0.20
C ILE A 393 6.59 -2.95 -1.36
N GLY A 394 6.01 -1.74 -1.23
CA GLY A 394 5.25 -1.08 -2.29
C GLY A 394 6.13 -0.68 -3.47
N GLY A 395 7.25 -0.01 -3.22
CA GLY A 395 8.35 0.21 -4.17
C GLY A 395 8.12 1.26 -5.25
N HIS A 396 6.93 1.86 -5.35
CA HIS A 396 6.54 2.71 -6.48
C HIS A 396 6.02 4.09 -6.07
N SER A 397 6.13 4.46 -4.79
CA SER A 397 5.68 5.77 -4.25
C SER A 397 4.19 6.08 -4.45
N ASP A 398 3.34 5.06 -4.56
CA ASP A 398 1.92 5.18 -4.93
C ASP A 398 0.96 4.64 -3.86
N ILE A 399 1.48 4.10 -2.75
CA ILE A 399 0.67 3.57 -1.64
C ILE A 399 1.20 3.97 -0.26
N MET A 400 0.29 4.05 0.70
CA MET A 400 0.64 4.08 2.13
C MET A 400 0.26 2.76 2.77
N ALA A 401 1.20 2.14 3.47
CA ALA A 401 0.96 0.88 4.15
C ALA A 401 1.96 0.69 5.29
N GLY A 402 1.53 -0.04 6.32
CA GLY A 402 2.34 -0.53 7.42
C GLY A 402 2.17 -2.03 7.57
N VAL A 403 3.19 -2.71 8.08
CA VAL A 403 3.16 -4.15 8.35
C VAL A 403 3.73 -4.38 9.74
N LEU A 404 3.09 -5.22 10.53
CA LEU A 404 3.67 -5.83 11.72
C LEU A 404 3.80 -7.33 11.47
N ALA A 405 5.02 -7.84 11.42
CA ALA A 405 5.34 -9.26 11.43
C ALA A 405 5.71 -9.67 12.86
N VAL A 406 5.10 -10.72 13.39
CA VAL A 406 5.03 -10.99 14.83
C VAL A 406 5.41 -12.44 15.14
N LYS A 407 6.21 -12.62 16.20
CA LYS A 407 6.53 -13.91 16.79
C LYS A 407 5.60 -14.21 17.97
N GLY A 408 4.95 -15.36 17.92
CA GLY A 408 4.03 -15.88 18.93
C GLY A 408 2.56 -15.58 18.64
N GLU A 409 1.73 -16.63 18.71
CA GLU A 409 0.27 -16.52 18.47
C GLU A 409 -0.42 -15.53 19.42
N LYS A 410 0.00 -15.47 20.69
CA LYS A 410 -0.64 -14.61 21.70
C LYS A 410 -0.49 -13.14 21.31
N LEU A 411 0.73 -12.71 21.00
CA LEU A 411 1.02 -11.35 20.58
C LEU A 411 0.34 -11.03 19.24
N GLY A 412 0.32 -11.98 18.30
CA GLY A 412 -0.42 -11.84 17.05
C GLY A 412 -1.94 -11.67 17.23
N LYS A 413 -2.54 -12.31 18.24
CA LYS A 413 -3.96 -12.14 18.59
C LYS A 413 -4.24 -10.78 19.23
N GLU A 414 -3.35 -10.31 20.10
CA GLU A 414 -3.45 -8.98 20.74
C GLU A 414 -3.37 -7.84 19.71
N LEU A 415 -2.37 -7.89 18.81
CA LEU A 415 -2.24 -6.89 17.74
C LEU A 415 -3.38 -6.95 16.72
N TYR A 416 -3.89 -8.14 16.40
CA TYR A 416 -5.08 -8.29 15.56
C TYR A 416 -6.31 -7.64 16.21
N PHE A 417 -6.49 -7.83 17.51
CA PHE A 417 -7.57 -7.19 18.25
C PHE A 417 -7.50 -5.66 18.11
N LEU A 418 -6.31 -5.07 18.26
CA LEU A 418 -6.09 -3.63 18.07
C LEU A 418 -6.35 -3.17 16.62
N GLN A 419 -5.80 -3.88 15.63
CA GLN A 419 -6.03 -3.59 14.21
C GLN A 419 -7.53 -3.54 13.87
N ASN A 420 -8.31 -4.50 14.39
CA ASN A 420 -9.74 -4.59 14.15
C ASN A 420 -10.53 -3.53 14.96
N ALA A 421 -10.22 -3.36 16.24
CA ALA A 421 -10.93 -2.45 17.14
C ALA A 421 -10.72 -0.98 16.76
N GLU A 422 -9.51 -0.63 16.32
CA GLU A 422 -9.16 0.73 15.88
C GLU A 422 -9.50 0.97 14.41
N GLY A 423 -9.89 -0.08 13.68
CA GLY A 423 -10.26 0.02 12.27
C GLY A 423 -9.12 0.46 11.36
N SER A 424 -7.89 0.05 11.68
CA SER A 424 -6.66 0.52 11.04
C SER A 424 -6.06 -0.47 10.04
N GLY A 425 -6.76 -1.57 9.75
CA GLY A 425 -6.39 -2.54 8.72
C GLY A 425 -6.30 -1.92 7.32
N LEU A 426 -5.32 -2.37 6.52
CA LEU A 426 -5.10 -1.87 5.17
C LEU A 426 -6.30 -2.16 4.25
N ALA A 427 -6.62 -1.22 3.35
CA ALA A 427 -7.73 -1.35 2.40
C ALA A 427 -7.41 -2.40 1.31
N PRO A 428 -8.41 -3.11 0.74
CA PRO A 428 -8.16 -4.19 -0.22
C PRO A 428 -7.41 -3.75 -1.48
N PHE A 429 -7.70 -2.55 -2.01
CA PHE A 429 -7.00 -2.00 -3.17
C PHE A 429 -5.51 -1.78 -2.89
N ASP A 430 -5.19 -1.19 -1.75
CA ASP A 430 -3.79 -0.98 -1.33
C ASP A 430 -3.08 -2.31 -1.06
N CYS A 431 -3.81 -3.31 -0.51
CA CYS A 431 -3.27 -4.67 -0.36
C CYS A 431 -2.90 -5.28 -1.71
N TRP A 432 -3.78 -5.12 -2.71
CA TRP A 432 -3.54 -5.59 -4.07
C TRP A 432 -2.33 -4.89 -4.72
N LEU A 433 -2.18 -3.57 -4.54
CA LEU A 433 -1.01 -2.84 -5.00
C LEU A 433 0.29 -3.27 -4.30
N CYS A 434 0.25 -3.49 -2.97
CA CYS A 434 1.35 -4.08 -2.21
C CYS A 434 1.78 -5.43 -2.81
N MET A 435 0.83 -6.35 -3.02
CA MET A 435 1.13 -7.66 -3.62
C MET A 435 1.75 -7.54 -5.01
N ARG A 436 1.27 -6.58 -5.83
CA ARG A 436 1.87 -6.29 -7.13
C ARG A 436 3.31 -5.78 -7.00
N GLY A 437 3.57 -4.86 -6.06
CA GLY A 437 4.89 -4.28 -5.81
C GLY A 437 5.91 -5.28 -5.26
N ILE A 438 5.49 -6.16 -4.34
CA ILE A 438 6.35 -7.15 -3.68
C ILE A 438 6.99 -8.13 -4.67
N LYS A 439 6.30 -8.45 -5.78
CA LYS A 439 6.81 -9.37 -6.81
C LYS A 439 8.14 -8.94 -7.43
N THR A 440 8.45 -7.63 -7.42
CA THR A 440 9.73 -7.10 -7.92
C THR A 440 10.65 -6.62 -6.80
N MET A 441 10.30 -6.85 -5.53
CA MET A 441 11.05 -6.33 -4.38
C MET A 441 12.50 -6.81 -4.36
N ALA A 442 12.76 -8.10 -4.51
CA ALA A 442 14.13 -8.63 -4.52
C ALA A 442 14.98 -8.02 -5.65
N LEU A 443 14.42 -7.97 -6.88
CA LEU A 443 15.08 -7.38 -8.05
C LEU A 443 15.41 -5.89 -7.82
N ARG A 444 14.47 -5.12 -7.26
CA ARG A 444 14.66 -3.71 -6.96
C ARG A 444 15.71 -3.52 -5.89
N VAL A 445 15.63 -4.23 -4.77
CA VAL A 445 16.56 -4.11 -3.64
C VAL A 445 17.99 -4.43 -4.06
N GLU A 446 18.20 -5.49 -4.85
CA GLU A 446 19.52 -5.86 -5.38
C GLU A 446 20.12 -4.73 -6.23
N LYS A 447 19.40 -4.27 -7.26
CA LYS A 447 19.85 -3.18 -8.14
C LYS A 447 20.07 -1.87 -7.38
N GLN A 448 19.17 -1.53 -6.47
CA GLN A 448 19.28 -0.31 -5.64
C GLN A 448 20.50 -0.37 -4.72
N GLN A 449 20.78 -1.53 -4.12
CA GLN A 449 21.96 -1.73 -3.26
C GLN A 449 23.26 -1.61 -4.06
N ASP A 450 23.34 -2.24 -5.24
CA ASP A 450 24.52 -2.15 -6.11
C ASP A 450 24.80 -0.71 -6.55
N ASN A 451 23.74 0.02 -6.90
CA ASN A 451 23.84 1.44 -7.24
C ASN A 451 24.31 2.26 -6.02
N ALA A 452 23.77 1.98 -4.83
CA ALA A 452 24.13 2.69 -3.60
C ALA A 452 25.58 2.46 -3.18
N GLN A 453 26.11 1.25 -3.33
CA GLN A 453 27.52 0.96 -3.07
C GLN A 453 28.44 1.83 -3.92
N LYS A 454 28.18 1.89 -5.24
CA LYS A 454 28.98 2.71 -6.18
C LYS A 454 28.88 4.21 -5.88
N ILE A 455 27.69 4.70 -5.56
CA ILE A 455 27.49 6.11 -5.17
C ILE A 455 28.21 6.40 -3.84
N ALA A 456 28.14 5.50 -2.86
CA ALA A 456 28.82 5.67 -1.58
C ALA A 456 30.35 5.76 -1.74
N GLU A 457 30.93 4.90 -2.59
CA GLU A 457 32.37 4.92 -2.91
C GLU A 457 32.78 6.20 -3.64
N PHE A 458 31.99 6.62 -4.63
CA PHE A 458 32.18 7.90 -5.31
C PHE A 458 32.18 9.07 -4.31
N LEU A 459 31.14 9.16 -3.48
CA LEU A 459 31.03 10.23 -2.47
C LEU A 459 32.17 10.18 -1.45
N ALA A 460 32.57 8.99 -1.01
CA ALA A 460 33.65 8.82 -0.03
C ALA A 460 35.02 9.27 -0.56
N SER A 461 35.22 9.22 -1.88
CA SER A 461 36.44 9.70 -2.54
C SER A 461 36.39 11.17 -2.98
N HIS A 462 35.22 11.80 -2.95
CA HIS A 462 35.04 13.16 -3.47
C HIS A 462 35.55 14.22 -2.46
N PRO A 463 36.42 15.17 -2.87
CA PRO A 463 37.12 16.09 -1.94
C PRO A 463 36.20 17.08 -1.19
N ARG A 464 34.99 17.30 -1.70
CA ARG A 464 33.98 18.18 -1.08
C ARG A 464 33.02 17.45 -0.12
N VAL A 465 33.18 16.14 0.04
CA VAL A 465 32.40 15.34 0.99
C VAL A 465 33.27 15.06 2.21
N LYS A 466 32.75 15.34 3.41
CA LYS A 466 33.47 15.20 4.67
C LYS A 466 33.33 13.81 5.28
N LYS A 467 32.15 13.22 5.15
CA LYS A 467 31.82 11.92 5.73
C LYS A 467 30.67 11.30 4.96
N VAL A 468 30.73 9.99 4.72
CA VAL A 468 29.62 9.19 4.19
C VAL A 468 29.23 8.17 5.26
N ASN A 469 27.94 8.10 5.57
CA ASN A 469 27.35 7.05 6.38
C ASN A 469 26.70 6.04 5.41
N TYR A 470 27.32 4.88 5.28
CA TYR A 470 26.79 3.75 4.54
C TYR A 470 27.45 2.46 5.04
N ALA A 471 26.67 1.49 5.49
CA ALA A 471 27.18 0.27 6.12
C ALA A 471 28.08 -0.57 5.18
N GLY A 472 27.96 -0.40 3.87
CA GLY A 472 28.78 -1.10 2.88
C GLY A 472 30.21 -0.59 2.79
N LEU A 473 30.51 0.62 3.29
CA LEU A 473 31.85 1.20 3.24
C LEU A 473 32.78 0.58 4.30
N PRO A 474 34.03 0.19 3.95
CA PRO A 474 34.97 -0.44 4.89
C PRO A 474 35.21 0.33 6.21
N GLY A 475 35.13 1.65 6.18
CA GLY A 475 35.32 2.52 7.35
C GLY A 475 34.07 2.81 8.18
N HIS A 476 32.93 2.20 7.87
CA HIS A 476 31.67 2.49 8.57
C HIS A 476 31.66 1.88 9.99
N PRO A 477 31.40 2.68 11.04
CA PRO A 477 31.25 2.16 12.40
C PRO A 477 30.16 1.08 12.47
N GLY A 478 30.50 -0.09 13.00
CA GLY A 478 29.56 -1.22 13.10
C GLY A 478 29.34 -2.00 11.81
N ARG A 479 30.15 -1.81 10.75
CA ARG A 479 30.05 -2.61 9.51
C ARG A 479 30.07 -4.12 9.75
N ASP A 480 31.03 -4.60 10.53
CA ASP A 480 31.15 -6.04 10.79
C ASP A 480 29.93 -6.58 11.55
N LEU A 481 29.42 -5.80 12.51
CA LEU A 481 28.17 -6.10 13.20
C LEU A 481 26.99 -6.13 12.23
N HIS A 482 26.88 -5.14 11.33
CA HIS A 482 25.83 -5.08 10.31
C HIS A 482 25.80 -6.34 9.45
N TYR A 483 26.94 -6.73 8.88
CA TYR A 483 27.03 -7.94 8.06
C TYR A 483 26.91 -9.25 8.85
N SER A 484 27.05 -9.21 10.19
CA SER A 484 26.74 -10.37 11.04
C SER A 484 25.23 -10.59 11.22
N GLN A 485 24.39 -9.61 10.87
CA GLN A 485 22.94 -9.63 11.10
C GLN A 485 22.09 -9.22 9.87
N ALA A 486 22.72 -8.85 8.76
CA ALA A 486 22.06 -8.51 7.50
C ALA A 486 22.89 -9.01 6.30
N LYS A 487 22.21 -9.32 5.19
CA LYS A 487 22.83 -9.83 3.95
C LYS A 487 23.40 -8.73 3.04
N GLY A 488 23.13 -7.46 3.32
CA GLY A 488 23.56 -6.35 2.49
C GLY A 488 23.35 -5.01 3.17
N ALA A 489 23.91 -3.93 2.63
CA ALA A 489 23.89 -2.59 3.22
C ALA A 489 22.65 -1.75 2.86
N GLY A 490 21.80 -2.23 1.95
CA GLY A 490 20.61 -1.51 1.48
C GLY A 490 20.96 -0.36 0.54
N SER A 491 19.98 0.51 0.28
CA SER A 491 20.09 1.57 -0.74
C SER A 491 19.93 3.01 -0.21
N VAL A 492 19.91 3.16 1.10
CA VAL A 492 19.87 4.47 1.77
C VAL A 492 21.28 4.79 2.26
N LEU A 493 21.77 5.98 1.93
CA LEU A 493 23.03 6.52 2.42
C LEU A 493 22.84 7.97 2.85
N SER A 494 23.72 8.47 3.70
CA SER A 494 23.80 9.89 4.01
C SER A 494 25.23 10.40 3.99
N PHE A 495 25.42 11.69 3.77
CA PHE A 495 26.75 12.30 3.77
C PHE A 495 26.72 13.75 4.24
N LEU A 496 27.87 14.20 4.74
CA LEU A 496 28.12 15.54 5.25
C LEU A 496 29.05 16.29 4.30
N THR A 497 28.78 17.58 4.11
CA THR A 497 29.61 18.46 3.26
C THR A 497 30.42 19.46 4.09
N GLY A 498 30.04 19.68 5.35
CA GLY A 498 30.53 20.74 6.21
C GLY A 498 29.97 22.12 5.88
N SER A 499 29.04 22.23 4.93
CA SER A 499 28.53 23.52 4.42
C SER A 499 27.05 23.42 4.04
N LEU A 500 26.18 24.08 4.83
CA LEU A 500 24.76 24.19 4.52
C LEU A 500 24.49 24.78 3.11
N PRO A 501 25.15 25.87 2.68
CA PRO A 501 24.99 26.38 1.31
C PRO A 501 25.33 25.34 0.23
N LEU A 502 26.40 24.56 0.42
CA LEU A 502 26.76 23.50 -0.52
C LEU A 502 25.74 22.36 -0.50
N SER A 503 25.32 21.92 0.68
CA SER A 503 24.34 20.83 0.78
C SER A 503 23.00 21.20 0.13
N ARG A 504 22.53 22.43 0.36
CA ARG A 504 21.34 22.97 -0.30
C ARG A 504 21.53 23.01 -1.82
N HIS A 505 22.66 23.51 -2.29
CA HIS A 505 22.97 23.56 -3.73
C HIS A 505 22.93 22.17 -4.36
N ILE A 506 23.54 21.16 -3.72
CA ILE A 506 23.54 19.78 -4.25
C ILE A 506 22.11 19.28 -4.41
N VAL A 507 21.31 19.38 -3.34
CA VAL A 507 19.91 18.91 -3.31
C VAL A 507 19.03 19.62 -4.34
N GLU A 508 19.22 20.93 -4.55
CA GLU A 508 18.44 21.74 -5.51
C GLU A 508 18.93 21.62 -6.97
N THR A 509 20.18 21.21 -7.19
CA THR A 509 20.81 21.24 -8.52
C THR A 509 20.69 19.91 -9.27
N THR A 510 20.73 18.78 -8.56
CA THR A 510 20.58 17.44 -9.16
C THR A 510 19.30 17.34 -10.00
N LYS A 511 19.38 16.72 -11.17
CA LYS A 511 18.27 16.56 -12.12
C LYS A 511 17.56 15.22 -12.01
N TYR A 512 18.27 14.17 -11.64
CA TYR A 512 17.70 12.82 -11.57
C TYR A 512 17.18 12.49 -10.17
N PHE A 513 17.75 13.10 -9.14
CA PHE A 513 17.24 12.95 -7.77
C PHE A 513 16.06 13.88 -7.52
N SER A 514 14.93 13.31 -7.08
CA SER A 514 13.78 14.13 -6.68
C SER A 514 13.88 14.57 -5.22
N ILE A 515 13.65 15.85 -4.96
CA ILE A 515 13.59 16.40 -3.60
C ILE A 515 12.28 15.95 -2.94
N THR A 516 12.35 14.94 -2.09
CA THR A 516 11.17 14.44 -1.38
C THR A 516 11.56 13.66 -0.13
N VAL A 517 10.60 13.49 0.77
CA VAL A 517 10.71 12.56 1.90
C VAL A 517 10.51 11.12 1.41
N SER A 518 10.61 10.13 2.31
CA SER A 518 10.55 8.68 1.99
C SER A 518 11.85 8.10 1.40
N PHE A 519 11.83 6.81 1.07
CA PHE A 519 12.91 6.01 0.46
C PHE A 519 12.35 4.68 -0.07
N GLY A 520 13.18 3.89 -0.76
CA GLY A 520 12.85 2.53 -1.20
C GLY A 520 12.00 2.44 -2.47
N SER A 521 11.74 3.58 -3.13
CA SER A 521 11.11 3.65 -4.44
C SER A 521 12.09 3.33 -5.56
N VAL A 522 11.58 2.91 -6.72
CA VAL A 522 12.36 2.76 -7.96
C VAL A 522 13.08 4.04 -8.39
N LYS A 523 12.56 5.22 -8.00
CA LYS A 523 13.15 6.52 -8.31
C LYS A 523 14.11 6.98 -7.21
N SER A 524 15.25 7.52 -7.62
CA SER A 524 16.25 8.12 -6.73
C SER A 524 15.73 9.42 -6.09
N LEU A 525 15.88 9.53 -4.78
CA LEU A 525 15.39 10.64 -3.96
C LEU A 525 16.55 11.27 -3.19
N ILE A 526 16.51 12.59 -3.02
CA ILE A 526 17.50 13.35 -2.24
C ILE A 526 16.77 14.28 -1.26
N SER A 527 17.34 14.48 -0.08
CA SER A 527 16.70 15.27 0.98
C SER A 527 17.71 15.78 1.98
N MET A 528 17.34 16.85 2.68
CA MET A 528 18.05 17.34 3.87
C MET A 528 17.19 17.06 5.10
N PRO A 529 17.45 15.98 5.88
CA PRO A 529 16.54 15.50 6.92
C PRO A 529 16.15 16.59 7.94
N CYS A 530 17.12 17.41 8.34
CA CYS A 530 16.98 18.52 9.28
C CYS A 530 15.91 19.56 8.90
N PHE A 531 15.69 19.78 7.60
CA PHE A 531 14.71 20.75 7.08
C PHE A 531 13.44 20.09 6.54
N MET A 532 13.37 18.75 6.58
CA MET A 532 12.27 17.97 6.00
C MET A 532 11.74 16.95 7.02
N SER A 533 12.17 15.70 6.93
CA SER A 533 11.61 14.58 7.71
C SER A 533 11.83 14.69 9.22
N HIS A 534 12.85 15.43 9.66
CA HIS A 534 13.20 15.63 11.07
C HIS A 534 12.97 17.08 11.52
N ALA A 535 12.27 17.90 10.72
CA ALA A 535 12.01 19.30 11.04
C ALA A 535 11.19 19.50 12.33
N SER A 536 10.44 18.48 12.77
CA SER A 536 9.69 18.54 14.03
C SER A 536 10.57 18.37 15.28
N ILE A 537 11.83 17.94 15.13
CA ILE A 537 12.77 17.80 16.24
C ILE A 537 13.40 19.18 16.52
N PRO A 538 13.33 19.69 17.77
CA PRO A 538 13.93 20.99 18.12
C PRO A 538 15.42 21.06 17.73
N SER A 539 15.87 22.22 17.26
CA SER A 539 17.24 22.38 16.73
C SER A 539 18.33 21.94 17.73
N ALA A 540 18.23 22.37 18.99
CA ALA A 540 19.18 21.97 20.04
C ALA A 540 19.21 20.44 20.27
N VAL A 541 18.07 19.76 20.11
CA VAL A 541 17.99 18.30 20.22
C VAL A 541 18.60 17.63 18.99
N ARG A 542 18.39 18.18 17.79
CA ARG A 542 19.05 17.69 16.56
C ARG A 542 20.58 17.79 16.68
N GLU A 543 21.07 18.95 17.11
CA GLU A 543 22.50 19.19 17.30
C GLU A 543 23.10 18.24 18.35
N ALA A 544 22.46 18.07 19.51
CA ALA A 544 22.88 17.13 20.54
C ALA A 544 22.92 15.67 20.05
N ARG A 545 22.02 15.31 19.12
CA ARG A 545 21.99 14.00 18.45
C ARG A 545 22.87 13.94 17.20
N GLY A 546 23.73 14.93 16.94
CA GLY A 546 24.63 14.91 15.77
C GLY A 546 23.91 14.94 14.41
N LEU A 547 22.66 15.43 14.37
CA LEU A 547 21.92 15.71 13.15
C LEU A 547 22.23 17.15 12.71
N THR A 548 23.35 17.31 12.02
CA THR A 548 23.79 18.61 11.51
C THR A 548 22.96 19.04 10.30
N GLU A 549 22.85 20.34 10.09
CA GLU A 549 21.99 20.91 9.03
C GLU A 549 22.54 20.68 7.62
N ASP A 550 23.82 20.37 7.47
CA ASP A 550 24.46 20.04 6.20
C ASP A 550 24.29 18.57 5.79
N LEU A 551 23.64 17.73 6.60
CA LEU A 551 23.40 16.32 6.28
C LEU A 551 22.46 16.17 5.08
N ILE A 552 22.95 15.49 4.05
CA ILE A 552 22.16 15.03 2.90
C ILE A 552 21.89 13.54 3.07
N ARG A 553 20.65 13.12 2.79
CA ARG A 553 20.27 11.72 2.68
C ARG A 553 19.80 11.42 1.27
N ILE A 554 20.33 10.34 0.70
CA ILE A 554 19.95 9.82 -0.60
C ILE A 554 19.26 8.46 -0.41
N SER A 555 18.15 8.26 -1.12
CA SER A 555 17.57 6.95 -1.38
C SER A 555 17.86 6.62 -2.83
N VAL A 556 18.70 5.62 -3.08
CA VAL A 556 19.12 5.26 -4.44
C VAL A 556 18.08 4.35 -5.09
N GLY A 557 17.69 4.70 -6.32
CA GLY A 557 16.76 3.98 -7.16
C GLY A 557 17.44 2.99 -8.10
N ILE A 558 16.71 2.59 -9.15
CA ILE A 558 17.16 1.58 -10.13
C ILE A 558 17.69 2.19 -11.44
N GLU A 559 17.87 3.51 -11.50
CA GLU A 559 18.40 4.20 -12.67
C GLU A 559 19.83 3.73 -13.05
N ASP A 560 20.33 4.19 -14.20
CA ASP A 560 21.74 4.00 -14.54
C ASP A 560 22.62 4.74 -13.53
N VAL A 561 23.53 4.00 -12.90
CA VAL A 561 24.34 4.54 -11.81
C VAL A 561 25.33 5.59 -12.29
N ASN A 562 25.78 5.53 -13.54
CA ASN A 562 26.71 6.51 -14.08
C ASN A 562 26.02 7.84 -14.31
N ASP A 563 24.75 7.83 -14.72
CA ASP A 563 23.94 9.05 -14.84
C ASP A 563 23.73 9.71 -13.46
N LEU A 564 23.42 8.90 -12.44
CA LEU A 564 23.27 9.38 -11.06
C LEU A 564 24.59 9.96 -10.50
N ILE A 565 25.72 9.28 -10.73
CA ILE A 565 27.04 9.77 -10.30
C ILE A 565 27.41 11.06 -11.04
N SER A 566 27.19 11.13 -12.36
CA SER A 566 27.49 12.32 -13.15
C SER A 566 26.66 13.53 -12.71
N ASP A 567 25.39 13.32 -12.36
CA ASP A 567 24.50 14.37 -11.85
C ASP A 567 24.96 14.88 -10.47
N LEU A 568 25.34 13.96 -9.57
CA LEU A 568 25.93 14.31 -8.27
C LEU A 568 27.26 15.04 -8.41
N ASP A 569 28.16 14.58 -9.28
CA ASP A 569 29.47 15.21 -9.53
C ASP A 569 29.29 16.65 -10.04
N ASN A 570 28.39 16.85 -11.00
CA ASN A 570 28.08 18.18 -11.51
C ASN A 570 27.55 19.10 -10.39
N ALA A 571 26.63 18.62 -9.56
CA ALA A 571 26.08 19.39 -8.44
C ALA A 571 27.16 19.71 -7.39
N LEU A 572 28.04 18.73 -7.09
CA LEU A 572 29.18 18.91 -6.18
C LEU A 572 30.20 19.91 -6.73
N ARG A 573 30.53 19.91 -8.03
CA ARG A 573 31.49 20.84 -8.63
C ARG A 573 30.97 22.27 -8.75
N THR A 574 29.69 22.45 -9.04
CA THR A 574 29.10 23.77 -9.32
C THR A 574 28.65 24.52 -8.07
N GLY A 575 28.65 23.88 -6.90
CA GLY A 575 28.19 24.49 -5.65
C GLY A 575 29.16 25.51 -5.05
N PRO A 576 28.66 26.42 -4.20
CA PRO A 576 29.46 27.46 -3.53
C PRO A 576 30.55 26.83 -2.67
N LEU A 577 31.75 27.43 -2.68
CA LEU A 577 32.93 26.92 -1.97
C LEU A 577 32.73 26.77 -0.46
#